data_AF-A0A810AA51-F1
#
_entry.id   AF-A0A810AA51-F1
#
_cell.length_a   1.000
_cell.length_b   1.000
_cell.length_c   1.000
_cell.angle_alpha   90.00
_cell.angle_beta   90.00
_cell.angle_gamma   90.00
#
_symmetry.space_group_name_H-M   'P 1'
#
loop_
_entity.id
_entity.type
_entity.pdbx_description
1 polymer ?
#
loop_
_entity_poly.entity_id
_entity_poly.type
_entity_poly.pdbx_seq_one_letter_code
_entity_poly.pdbx_strand_id
1 'polypeptide(L)'
;MSATVVPLPPNSSSETVDFLRRMASMVSGRNGEMLLRAASLIESLTQRAMSAERLYHQQHEENTRHVELREAAELASDAMVSQIEALRAQLTEVTAAAAAERAAFDVERGKLLGLMQDAESHIGKLSTELETLRASVDSFNETAVSVPIEVLRLARTQFDYLSSGFARSGDVISQAMSEIGGFAIDQALTTKKAADKA
;
A
#
# COMPACT_ATOMS: atom_id res chain seq x y z
N MET A 1 26.81 -8.06 51.21
CA MET A 1 27.59 -7.88 52.44
C MET A 1 28.99 -8.39 52.15
N SER A 2 29.98 -7.50 52.04
CA SER A 2 31.38 -7.89 51.76
C SER A 2 31.94 -8.60 52.98
N ALA A 3 32.24 -9.90 52.84
CA ALA A 3 33.04 -10.60 53.83
C ALA A 3 34.42 -9.94 53.84
N THR A 4 34.75 -9.24 54.92
CA THR A 4 36.09 -8.72 55.15
C THR A 4 37.03 -9.90 55.24
N VAL A 5 37.77 -10.17 54.16
CA VAL A 5 38.84 -11.15 54.14
C VAL A 5 39.92 -10.62 55.07
N VAL A 6 39.94 -11.15 56.29
CA VAL A 6 41.04 -10.94 57.23
C VAL A 6 42.25 -11.62 56.61
N PRO A 7 43.29 -10.88 56.19
CA PRO A 7 44.50 -11.51 55.68
C PRO A 7 45.12 -12.27 56.85
N LEU A 8 45.30 -13.60 56.71
CA LEU A 8 46.13 -14.32 57.67
C LEU A 8 47.53 -13.68 57.65
N PRO A 9 48.08 -13.27 58.82
CA PRO A 9 49.40 -12.69 58.87
C PRO A 9 50.42 -13.72 58.34
N PRO A 10 51.31 -13.34 57.41
CA PRO A 10 52.12 -14.29 56.65
C PRO A 10 53.17 -15.06 57.46
N ASN A 11 53.36 -14.74 58.75
CA ASN A 11 54.56 -15.14 59.49
C ASN A 11 54.31 -15.97 60.76
N SER A 12 53.08 -16.00 61.30
CA SER A 12 52.82 -16.65 62.60
C SER A 12 52.91 -18.18 62.54
N SER A 13 52.50 -18.78 61.41
CA SER A 13 52.63 -20.23 61.18
C SER A 13 54.08 -20.64 60.93
N SER A 14 54.87 -19.82 60.23
CA SER A 14 56.30 -20.06 60.01
C SER A 14 57.08 -20.02 61.33
N GLU A 15 56.85 -18.99 62.16
CA GLU A 15 57.49 -18.87 63.48
C GLU A 15 57.13 -20.06 64.40
N THR A 16 55.89 -20.53 64.35
CA THR A 16 55.42 -21.69 65.12
C THR A 16 56.07 -22.99 64.64
N VAL A 17 56.15 -23.20 63.32
CA VAL A 17 56.80 -24.37 62.71
C VAL A 17 58.30 -24.40 63.03
N ASP A 18 58.98 -23.26 62.95
CA ASP A 18 60.40 -23.13 63.26
C ASP A 18 60.68 -23.34 64.75
N PHE A 19 59.82 -22.81 65.62
CA PHE A 19 59.87 -23.08 67.06
C PHE A 19 59.71 -24.57 67.38
N LEU A 20 58.72 -25.25 66.77
CA LEU A 20 58.49 -26.68 66.97
C LEU A 20 59.68 -27.52 66.48
N ARG A 21 60.29 -27.16 65.35
CA ARG A 21 61.51 -27.82 64.84
C ARG A 21 62.71 -27.60 65.76
N ARG A 22 62.89 -26.38 66.30
CA ARG A 22 63.96 -26.05 67.25
C ARG A 22 63.77 -26.72 68.62
N MET A 23 62.53 -26.87 69.07
CA MET A 23 62.21 -27.65 70.28
C MET A 23 62.48 -29.14 70.07
N ALA A 24 62.12 -29.68 68.90
CA ALA A 24 62.39 -31.07 68.57
C ALA A 24 63.88 -31.40 68.53
N SER A 25 64.75 -30.47 68.13
CA SER A 25 66.21 -30.67 68.14
C SER A 25 66.84 -30.62 69.53
N MET A 26 66.13 -30.08 70.53
CA MET A 26 66.59 -30.03 71.93
C MET A 26 66.04 -31.18 72.80
N VAL A 27 65.04 -31.93 72.33
CA VAL A 27 64.36 -33.00 73.11
C VAL A 27 64.53 -34.35 72.43
N SER A 28 65.17 -35.30 73.12
CA SER A 28 65.44 -36.65 72.60
C SER A 28 64.23 -37.59 72.72
N GLY A 29 64.11 -38.53 71.78
CA GLY A 29 63.10 -39.60 71.79
C GLY A 29 61.74 -39.22 71.20
N ARG A 30 60.69 -39.93 71.60
CA ARG A 30 59.33 -39.87 71.02
C ARG A 30 58.72 -38.47 70.98
N ASN A 31 59.04 -37.61 71.95
CA ASN A 31 58.52 -36.24 72.01
C ASN A 31 59.10 -35.35 70.90
N GLY A 32 60.38 -35.51 70.55
CA GLY A 32 61.00 -34.80 69.43
C GLY A 32 60.38 -35.20 68.08
N GLU A 33 60.12 -36.48 67.87
CA GLU A 33 59.44 -36.98 66.67
C GLU A 33 58.00 -36.45 66.55
N MET A 34 57.26 -36.38 67.66
CA MET A 34 55.91 -35.82 67.67
C MET A 34 55.89 -34.33 67.32
N LEU A 35 56.88 -33.55 67.81
CA LEU A 35 57.02 -32.13 67.47
C LEU A 35 57.36 -31.91 66.00
N LEU A 36 58.24 -32.74 65.41
CA LEU A 36 58.52 -32.69 63.97
C LEU A 36 57.30 -33.05 63.12
N ARG A 37 56.55 -34.10 63.52
CA ARG A 37 55.29 -34.46 62.86
C ARG A 37 54.27 -33.33 62.94
N ALA A 38 54.10 -32.71 64.12
CA ALA A 38 53.21 -31.58 64.29
C ALA A 38 53.61 -30.39 63.39
N ALA A 39 54.90 -30.06 63.34
CA ALA A 39 55.43 -29.00 62.46
C ALA A 39 55.13 -29.28 60.98
N SER A 40 55.37 -30.51 60.50
CA SER A 40 55.08 -30.91 59.11
C SER A 40 53.59 -30.86 58.77
N LEU A 41 52.73 -31.22 59.73
CA LEU A 41 51.29 -31.22 59.56
C LEU A 41 50.76 -29.79 59.49
N ILE A 42 51.21 -28.89 60.37
CA ILE A 42 50.85 -27.47 60.36
C ILE A 42 51.25 -26.83 59.02
N GLU A 43 52.47 -27.09 58.55
CA GLU A 43 52.96 -26.58 57.26
C GLU A 43 52.09 -27.07 56.09
N SER A 44 51.78 -28.37 56.04
CA SER A 44 50.93 -28.95 54.99
C SER A 44 49.50 -28.38 55.00
N LEU A 45 48.91 -28.20 56.19
CA LEU A 45 47.59 -27.60 56.33
C LEU A 45 47.59 -26.13 55.94
N THR A 46 48.64 -25.39 56.28
CA THR A 46 48.80 -23.98 55.90
C THR A 46 48.91 -23.83 54.39
N GLN A 47 49.72 -24.66 53.73
CA GLN A 47 49.82 -24.66 52.26
C GLN A 47 48.48 -25.00 51.60
N ARG A 48 47.78 -26.02 52.12
CA ARG A 48 46.46 -26.41 51.59
C ARG A 48 45.40 -25.33 51.81
N ALA A 49 45.41 -24.67 52.97
CA ALA A 49 44.51 -23.56 53.27
C ALA A 49 44.75 -22.38 52.32
N MET A 50 46.01 -21.97 52.11
CA MET A 50 46.35 -20.89 51.18
C MET A 50 45.93 -21.23 49.73
N SER A 51 46.16 -22.46 49.28
CA SER A 51 45.72 -22.88 47.94
C SER A 51 44.19 -22.90 47.81
N ALA A 52 43.48 -23.38 48.84
CA ALA A 52 42.02 -23.37 48.87
C ALA A 52 41.46 -21.95 48.86
N GLU A 53 42.05 -21.03 49.63
CA GLU A 53 41.64 -19.62 49.62
C GLU A 53 41.83 -18.97 48.25
N ARG A 54 42.98 -19.20 47.59
CA ARG A 54 43.20 -18.67 46.23
C ARG A 54 42.19 -19.18 45.23
N LEU A 55 41.91 -20.48 45.25
CA LEU A 55 40.91 -21.09 44.36
C LEU A 55 39.51 -20.54 44.64
N TYR A 56 39.15 -20.37 45.92
CA TYR A 56 37.87 -19.78 46.30
C TYR A 56 37.75 -18.33 45.81
N HIS A 57 38.80 -17.52 45.95
CA HIS A 57 38.81 -16.14 45.45
C HIS A 57 38.64 -16.10 43.94
N GLN A 58 39.40 -16.92 43.20
CA GLN A 58 39.28 -17.00 41.75
C GLN A 58 37.85 -17.41 41.33
N GLN A 59 37.30 -18.45 41.95
CA GLN A 59 35.95 -18.91 41.66
C GLN A 59 34.90 -17.85 41.99
N HIS A 60 35.10 -17.09 43.07
CA HIS A 60 34.20 -16.02 43.45
C HIS A 60 34.21 -14.87 42.42
N GLU A 61 35.39 -14.47 41.94
CA GLU A 61 35.53 -13.48 40.86
C GLU A 61 34.89 -13.95 39.55
N GLU A 62 35.15 -15.18 39.14
CA GLU A 62 34.54 -15.78 37.94
C GLU A 62 33.01 -15.86 38.08
N ASN A 63 32.50 -16.29 39.22
CA ASN A 63 31.06 -16.34 39.47
C ASN A 63 30.43 -14.94 39.41
N THR A 64 31.12 -13.92 39.93
CA THR A 64 30.65 -12.52 39.86
C THR A 64 30.54 -12.07 38.42
N ARG A 65 31.57 -12.32 37.60
CA ARG A 65 31.55 -12.01 36.15
C ARG A 65 30.45 -12.77 35.42
N HIS A 66 30.20 -14.03 35.78
CA HIS A 66 29.12 -14.82 35.16
C HIS A 66 27.74 -14.27 35.48
N VAL A 67 27.51 -13.81 36.71
CA VAL A 67 26.25 -13.15 37.10
C VAL A 67 26.06 -11.87 36.30
N GLU A 68 27.06 -11.01 36.22
CA GLU A 68 27.00 -9.76 35.45
C GLU A 68 26.71 -10.01 33.96
N LEU A 69 27.37 -11.00 33.35
CA LEU A 69 27.14 -11.37 31.95
C LEU A 69 25.72 -11.91 31.72
N ARG A 70 25.22 -12.70 32.68
CA ARG A 70 23.86 -13.25 32.60
C ARG A 70 22.81 -12.15 32.71
N GLU A 71 22.96 -11.23 33.65
CA GLU A 71 22.06 -10.08 33.80
C GLU A 71 22.05 -9.22 32.53
N ALA A 72 23.23 -8.94 31.95
CA ALA A 72 23.32 -8.21 30.69
C ALA A 72 22.64 -8.95 29.52
N ALA A 73 22.78 -10.28 29.46
CA ALA A 73 22.14 -11.09 28.44
C ALA A 73 20.61 -11.17 28.61
N GLU A 74 20.11 -11.26 29.84
CA GLU A 74 18.68 -11.23 30.15
C GLU A 74 18.07 -9.89 29.74
N LEU A 75 18.70 -8.76 30.09
CA LEU A 75 18.27 -7.43 29.66
C LEU A 75 18.27 -7.26 28.13
N ALA A 76 19.29 -7.78 27.45
CA ALA A 76 19.35 -7.75 25.99
C ALA A 76 18.24 -8.61 25.35
N SER A 77 17.97 -9.77 25.94
CA SER A 77 16.87 -10.66 25.51
C SER A 77 15.52 -9.98 25.67
N ASP A 78 15.24 -9.37 26.82
CA ASP A 78 13.99 -8.66 27.07
C ASP A 78 13.80 -7.49 26.10
N ALA A 79 14.87 -6.74 25.82
CA ALA A 79 14.84 -5.67 24.82
C ALA A 79 14.53 -6.21 23.42
N MET A 80 15.11 -7.33 23.01
CA MET A 80 14.82 -7.97 21.72
C MET A 80 13.37 -8.48 21.65
N VAL A 81 12.85 -9.07 22.73
CA VAL A 81 11.45 -9.52 22.80
C VAL A 81 10.50 -8.33 22.63
N SER A 82 10.75 -7.23 23.34
CA SER A 82 9.98 -5.99 23.22
C SER A 82 9.99 -5.44 21.78
N GLN A 83 11.14 -5.46 21.11
CA GLN A 83 11.24 -5.05 19.70
C GLN A 83 10.45 -5.96 18.76
N ILE A 84 10.48 -7.28 18.98
CA ILE A 84 9.70 -8.24 18.18
C ILE A 84 8.21 -8.00 18.35
N GLU A 85 7.74 -7.74 19.58
CA GLU A 85 6.34 -7.41 19.85
C GLU A 85 5.92 -6.11 19.16
N ALA A 86 6.75 -5.07 19.25
CA ALA A 86 6.50 -3.79 18.57
C ALA A 86 6.43 -3.96 17.04
N LEU A 87 7.37 -4.70 16.44
CA LEU A 87 7.37 -4.96 15.00
C LEU A 87 6.17 -5.80 14.56
N ARG A 88 5.76 -6.78 15.38
CA ARG A 88 4.54 -7.55 15.11
C ARG A 88 3.30 -6.67 15.13
N ALA A 89 3.18 -5.77 16.11
CA ALA A 89 2.07 -4.81 16.17
C ALA A 89 2.05 -3.90 14.93
N GLN A 90 3.19 -3.35 14.52
CA GLN A 90 3.30 -2.55 13.29
C GLN A 90 2.92 -3.35 12.04
N LEU A 91 3.34 -4.61 11.96
CA LEU A 91 2.98 -5.48 10.83
C LEU A 91 1.47 -5.73 10.79
N THR A 92 0.84 -5.98 11.94
CA THR A 92 -0.62 -6.14 12.00
C THR A 92 -1.36 -4.86 11.61
N GLU A 93 -0.86 -3.70 12.01
CA GLU A 93 -1.46 -2.40 11.65
C GLU A 93 -1.34 -2.12 10.15
N VAL A 94 -0.14 -2.27 9.59
CA VAL A 94 0.10 -2.04 8.15
C VAL A 94 -0.68 -3.03 7.29
N THR A 95 -0.77 -4.29 7.70
CA THR A 95 -1.56 -5.29 6.96
C THR A 95 -3.06 -5.00 7.02
N ALA A 96 -3.59 -4.55 8.17
CA ALA A 96 -4.98 -4.13 8.29
C ALA A 96 -5.27 -2.88 7.45
N ALA A 97 -4.39 -1.87 7.49
CA ALA A 97 -4.51 -0.66 6.67
C ALA A 97 -4.47 -1.00 5.17
N ALA A 98 -3.53 -1.83 4.74
CA ALA A 98 -3.43 -2.26 3.34
C ALA A 98 -4.67 -3.05 2.89
N ALA A 99 -5.27 -3.87 3.76
CA ALA A 99 -6.51 -4.58 3.45
C ALA A 99 -7.70 -3.61 3.30
N ALA A 100 -7.79 -2.60 4.17
CA ALA A 100 -8.82 -1.57 4.09
C ALA A 100 -8.71 -0.73 2.80
N GLU A 101 -7.50 -0.31 2.43
CA GLU A 101 -7.24 0.43 1.19
C GLU A 101 -7.60 -0.41 -0.05
N ARG A 102 -7.24 -1.69 -0.07
CA ARG A 102 -7.63 -2.59 -1.17
C ARG A 102 -9.15 -2.73 -1.29
N ALA A 103 -9.85 -2.88 -0.17
CA ALA A 103 -11.31 -2.97 -0.17
C ALA A 103 -11.95 -1.65 -0.68
N ALA A 104 -11.44 -0.50 -0.26
CA ALA A 104 -11.90 0.80 -0.73
C ALA A 104 -11.65 0.97 -2.25
N PHE A 105 -10.47 0.56 -2.73
CA PHE A 105 -10.13 0.59 -4.15
C PHE A 105 -11.03 -0.33 -4.97
N ASP A 106 -11.30 -1.55 -4.49
CA ASP A 106 -12.19 -2.50 -5.17
C ASP A 106 -13.63 -1.97 -5.28
N VAL A 107 -14.11 -1.29 -4.24
CA VAL A 107 -15.42 -0.60 -4.27
C VAL A 107 -15.45 0.49 -5.33
N GLU A 108 -14.41 1.34 -5.38
CA GLU A 108 -14.36 2.43 -6.37
C GLU A 108 -14.22 1.91 -7.80
N ARG A 109 -13.40 0.86 -8.00
CA ARG A 109 -13.30 0.15 -9.27
C ARG A 109 -14.65 -0.41 -9.70
N GLY A 110 -15.43 -0.98 -8.77
CA GLY A 110 -16.78 -1.46 -9.03
C GLY A 110 -17.72 -0.36 -9.52
N LYS A 111 -17.71 0.81 -8.88
CA LYS A 111 -18.51 1.97 -9.31
C LYS A 111 -18.13 2.44 -10.72
N LEU A 112 -16.83 2.56 -10.99
CA LEU A 112 -16.34 2.97 -12.31
C LEU A 112 -16.75 1.99 -13.41
N LEU A 113 -16.67 0.68 -13.15
CA LEU A 113 -17.13 -0.33 -14.09
C LEU A 113 -18.63 -0.22 -14.36
N GLY A 114 -19.45 0.05 -13.33
CA GLY A 114 -20.88 0.30 -13.49
C GLY A 114 -21.16 1.51 -14.39
N LEU A 115 -20.49 2.64 -14.12
CA LEU A 115 -20.64 3.85 -14.92
C LEU A 115 -20.20 3.65 -16.38
N MET A 116 -19.13 2.87 -16.62
CA MET A 116 -18.70 2.53 -17.98
C MET A 116 -19.74 1.69 -18.72
N GLN A 117 -20.31 0.68 -18.07
CA GLN A 117 -21.37 -0.14 -18.67
C GLN A 117 -22.63 0.68 -18.97
N ASP A 118 -23.02 1.57 -18.06
CA ASP A 118 -24.14 2.48 -18.28
C ASP A 118 -23.88 3.40 -19.48
N ALA A 119 -22.69 3.98 -19.57
CA ALA A 119 -22.27 4.83 -20.68
C ALA A 119 -22.25 4.06 -22.01
N GLU A 120 -21.69 2.85 -22.05
CA GLU A 120 -21.68 1.97 -23.22
C GLU A 120 -23.11 1.64 -23.68
N SER A 121 -24.01 1.33 -22.75
CA SER A 121 -25.42 1.07 -23.05
C SER A 121 -26.12 2.31 -23.63
N HIS A 122 -25.79 3.50 -23.11
CA HIS A 122 -26.37 4.76 -23.56
C HIS A 122 -25.88 5.14 -24.96
N ILE A 123 -24.59 4.96 -25.23
CA ILE A 123 -24.00 5.13 -26.56
C ILE A 123 -24.67 4.17 -27.56
N GLY A 124 -24.87 2.90 -27.17
CA GLY A 124 -25.58 1.92 -28.00
C GLY A 124 -26.99 2.38 -28.38
N LYS A 125 -27.76 2.89 -27.40
CA LYS A 125 -29.11 3.44 -27.64
C LYS A 125 -29.07 4.64 -28.58
N LEU A 126 -28.23 5.64 -28.30
CA LEU A 126 -28.09 6.82 -29.15
C LEU A 126 -27.65 6.47 -30.57
N SER A 127 -26.78 5.47 -30.74
CA SER A 127 -26.38 4.97 -32.05
C SER A 127 -27.56 4.36 -32.81
N THR A 128 -28.42 3.59 -32.13
CA THR A 128 -29.62 3.03 -32.77
C THR A 128 -30.63 4.12 -33.12
N GLU A 129 -30.84 5.10 -32.24
CA GLU A 129 -31.73 6.24 -32.49
C GLU A 129 -31.24 7.06 -33.70
N LEU A 130 -29.93 7.34 -33.79
CA LEU A 130 -29.34 8.02 -34.95
C LEU A 130 -29.52 7.23 -36.24
N GLU A 131 -29.33 5.91 -36.21
CA GLU A 131 -29.51 5.07 -37.40
C GLU A 131 -30.98 5.07 -37.86
N THR A 132 -31.92 4.98 -36.92
CA THR A 132 -33.36 5.07 -37.26
C THR A 132 -33.73 6.44 -37.83
N LEU A 133 -33.19 7.53 -37.27
CA LEU A 133 -33.42 8.88 -37.76
C LEU A 133 -32.82 9.04 -39.17
N ARG A 134 -31.62 8.51 -39.39
CA ARG A 134 -30.97 8.53 -40.71
C ARG A 134 -31.79 7.78 -41.75
N ALA A 135 -32.25 6.57 -41.44
CA ALA A 135 -33.12 5.79 -42.32
C ALA A 135 -34.44 6.54 -42.63
N SER A 136 -35.01 7.24 -41.65
CA SER A 136 -36.20 8.07 -41.86
C SER A 136 -35.93 9.26 -42.79
N VAL A 137 -34.76 9.91 -42.67
CA VAL A 137 -34.36 11.02 -43.55
C VAL A 137 -34.06 10.53 -44.95
N ASP A 138 -33.39 9.38 -45.09
CA ASP A 138 -33.10 8.78 -46.39
C ASP A 138 -34.40 8.38 -47.11
N SER A 139 -35.35 7.75 -46.41
CA SER A 139 -36.69 7.46 -46.95
C SER A 139 -37.46 8.73 -47.36
N PHE A 140 -37.38 9.80 -46.56
CA PHE A 140 -37.95 11.09 -46.94
C PHE A 140 -37.31 11.63 -48.22
N ASN A 141 -35.97 11.59 -48.31
CA ASN A 141 -35.22 12.05 -49.47
C ASN A 141 -35.52 11.23 -50.74
N GLU A 142 -35.78 9.92 -50.64
CA GLU A 142 -36.20 9.10 -51.80
C GLU A 142 -37.51 9.60 -52.43
N THR A 143 -38.43 10.13 -51.61
CA THR A 143 -39.71 10.66 -52.08
C THR A 143 -39.66 12.15 -52.44
N ALA A 144 -38.61 12.86 -52.04
CA ALA A 144 -38.48 14.30 -52.21
C ALA A 144 -37.61 14.65 -53.42
N VAL A 145 -38.21 15.31 -54.42
CA VAL A 145 -37.45 15.91 -55.53
C VAL A 145 -37.01 17.31 -55.13
N SER A 146 -35.71 17.50 -54.91
CA SER A 146 -35.14 18.83 -54.68
C SER A 146 -35.08 19.62 -55.99
N VAL A 147 -35.87 20.68 -56.09
CA VAL A 147 -35.85 21.62 -57.22
C VAL A 147 -35.30 22.96 -56.72
N PRO A 148 -34.24 23.51 -57.34
CA PRO A 148 -33.74 24.84 -56.98
C PRO A 148 -34.84 25.90 -57.08
N ILE A 149 -34.85 26.86 -56.15
CA ILE A 149 -35.87 27.91 -56.10
C ILE A 149 -35.87 28.72 -57.40
N GLU A 150 -34.69 28.92 -57.98
CA GLU A 150 -34.48 29.61 -59.24
C GLU A 150 -35.19 28.90 -60.40
N VAL A 151 -35.19 27.56 -60.39
CA VAL A 151 -35.88 26.74 -61.40
C VAL A 151 -37.40 26.87 -61.22
N LEU A 152 -37.91 26.88 -59.99
CA LEU A 152 -39.33 27.13 -59.72
C LEU A 152 -39.75 28.55 -60.14
N ARG A 153 -38.95 29.57 -59.80
CA ARG A 153 -39.20 30.95 -60.23
C ARG A 153 -39.17 31.11 -61.75
N LEU A 154 -38.28 30.40 -62.43
CA LEU A 154 -38.22 30.38 -63.89
C LEU A 154 -39.44 29.68 -64.50
N ALA A 155 -39.85 28.54 -63.95
CA ALA A 155 -41.06 27.87 -64.40
C ALA A 155 -42.30 28.77 -64.21
N ARG A 156 -42.36 29.53 -63.11
CA ARG A 156 -43.45 30.49 -62.86
C ARG A 156 -43.57 31.55 -63.96
N THR A 157 -42.45 32.17 -64.35
CA THR A 157 -42.44 33.19 -65.40
C THR A 157 -42.77 32.60 -66.77
N GLN A 158 -42.38 31.35 -67.03
CA GLN A 158 -42.77 30.63 -68.25
C GLN A 158 -44.28 30.36 -68.30
N PHE A 159 -44.91 29.97 -67.18
CA PHE A 159 -46.36 29.80 -67.12
C PHE A 159 -47.13 31.11 -67.29
N ASP A 160 -46.62 32.23 -66.74
CA ASP A 160 -47.21 33.57 -66.98
C ASP A 160 -47.15 33.96 -68.46
N TYR A 161 -46.00 33.71 -69.09
CA TYR A 161 -45.82 33.98 -70.51
C TYR A 161 -46.80 33.15 -71.35
N LEU A 162 -46.93 31.85 -71.07
CA LEU A 162 -47.87 30.95 -71.75
C LEU A 162 -49.32 31.37 -71.54
N SER A 163 -49.74 31.67 -70.31
CA SER A 163 -51.09 32.16 -70.02
C SER A 163 -51.41 33.42 -70.84
N SER A 164 -50.48 34.39 -70.89
CA SER A 164 -50.66 35.61 -71.68
C SER A 164 -50.71 35.38 -73.20
N GLY A 165 -50.06 34.31 -73.67
CA GLY A 165 -50.06 33.89 -75.07
C GLY A 165 -51.38 33.21 -75.44
N PHE A 166 -51.86 32.30 -74.59
CA PHE A 166 -53.13 31.59 -74.81
C PHE A 166 -54.33 32.53 -74.73
N ALA A 167 -54.32 33.49 -73.80
CA ALA A 167 -55.32 34.55 -73.71
C ALA A 167 -55.42 35.36 -75.02
N ARG A 168 -54.30 35.62 -75.69
CA ARG A 168 -54.27 36.32 -76.99
C ARG A 168 -54.78 35.47 -78.15
N SER A 169 -54.59 34.16 -78.08
CA SER A 169 -55.06 33.20 -79.10
C SER A 169 -56.51 32.73 -78.92
N GLY A 170 -57.13 33.02 -77.76
CA GLY A 170 -58.48 32.59 -77.43
C GLY A 170 -58.61 31.14 -76.93
N ASP A 171 -57.48 30.47 -76.63
CA ASP A 171 -57.47 29.11 -76.08
C ASP A 171 -57.61 29.13 -74.56
N VAL A 172 -58.86 29.10 -74.09
CA VAL A 172 -59.22 29.21 -72.68
C VAL A 172 -58.75 28.00 -71.86
N ILE A 173 -58.70 26.80 -72.46
CA ILE A 173 -58.29 25.59 -71.74
C ILE A 173 -56.79 25.65 -71.43
N SER A 174 -55.98 26.00 -72.43
CA SER A 174 -54.52 26.13 -72.25
C SER A 174 -54.16 27.30 -71.34
N GLN A 175 -54.94 28.39 -71.35
CA GLN A 175 -54.81 29.49 -70.41
C GLN A 175 -55.05 29.03 -68.96
N ALA A 176 -56.18 28.36 -68.70
CA ALA A 176 -56.53 27.87 -67.36
C ALA A 176 -55.50 26.86 -66.84
N MET A 177 -55.01 25.95 -67.68
CA MET A 177 -53.95 25.00 -67.30
C MET A 177 -52.64 25.72 -66.94
N SER A 178 -52.31 26.80 -67.65
CA SER A 178 -51.11 27.60 -67.37
C SER A 178 -51.22 28.38 -66.06
N GLU A 179 -52.42 28.90 -65.75
CA GLU A 179 -52.70 29.58 -64.48
C GLU A 179 -52.69 28.61 -63.29
N ILE A 180 -53.24 27.41 -63.44
CA ILE A 180 -53.20 26.35 -62.42
C ILE A 180 -51.74 25.92 -62.17
N GLY A 181 -50.94 25.74 -63.22
CA GLY A 181 -49.51 25.44 -63.12
C GLY A 181 -48.74 26.56 -62.40
N GLY A 182 -49.01 27.82 -62.73
CA GLY A 182 -48.42 28.97 -62.05
C GLY A 182 -48.81 29.05 -60.57
N PHE A 183 -50.07 28.82 -60.24
CA PHE A 183 -50.58 28.82 -58.87
C PHE A 183 -49.96 27.71 -58.01
N ALA A 184 -49.79 26.50 -58.57
CA ALA A 184 -49.13 25.40 -57.87
C ALA A 184 -47.67 25.73 -57.50
N ILE A 185 -46.96 26.45 -58.38
CA ILE A 185 -45.59 26.91 -58.10
C ILE A 185 -45.58 28.01 -57.03
N ASP A 186 -46.52 28.96 -57.07
CA ASP A 186 -46.65 29.99 -56.04
C ASP A 186 -46.93 29.39 -54.66
N GLN A 187 -47.75 28.34 -54.59
CA GLN A 187 -47.99 27.60 -53.37
C GLN A 187 -46.69 26.94 -52.85
N ALA A 188 -45.92 26.29 -53.73
CA ALA A 188 -44.64 25.67 -53.35
C ALA A 188 -43.58 26.69 -52.87
N LEU A 189 -43.55 27.90 -53.47
CA LEU A 189 -42.64 28.98 -53.09
C LEU A 189 -43.03 29.64 -51.76
N THR A 190 -44.33 29.74 -51.46
CA THR A 190 -44.84 30.33 -50.22
C THR A 190 -44.70 29.41 -49.02
N THR A 191 -44.90 28.09 -49.20
CA THR A 191 -44.65 27.08 -48.15
C THR A 191 -43.18 27.07 -47.71
N LYS A 192 -42.24 27.25 -48.64
CA LYS A 192 -40.81 27.37 -48.30
C LYS A 192 -40.49 28.64 -47.49
N LYS A 193 -41.10 29.78 -47.85
CA LYS A 193 -40.90 31.06 -47.15
C LYS A 193 -41.42 31.07 -45.71
N ALA A 194 -42.38 30.19 -45.39
CA ALA A 194 -42.87 29.98 -44.03
C ALA A 194 -41.95 29.05 -43.22
N ALA A 195 -41.35 28.04 -43.84
CA ALA A 195 -40.41 27.12 -43.21
C ALA A 195 -39.07 27.77 -42.82
N ASP A 196 -38.56 28.73 -43.62
CA ASP A 196 -37.31 29.45 -43.32
C ASP A 196 -37.43 30.51 -42.19
N LYS A 197 -38.63 30.73 -41.64
CA LYS A 197 -38.92 31.76 -40.61
C LYS A 197 -39.24 31.19 -39.22
N ALA A 198 -39.35 29.88 -39.09
CA ALA A 198 -39.57 29.16 -37.83
C ALA A 198 -38.26 28.53 -37.34
#